data_AF-A0AB39I5I3-F1
#
_entry.id   AF-A0AB39I5I3-F1
#
_cell.length_a   1.000
_cell.length_b   1.000
_cell.length_c   1.000
_cell.angle_alpha   90.00
_cell.angle_beta   90.00
_cell.angle_gamma   90.00
#
_symmetry.space_group_name_H-M   'P 1'
#
loop_
_entity.id
_entity.type
_entity.pdbx_description
1 polymer ?
#
loop_
_entity_poly.entity_id
_entity_poly.type
_entity_poly.pdbx_seq_one_letter_code
_entity_poly.pdbx_strand_id
1 'polypeptide(L)' 'MLKIVPDPPITSNHSLEDILIQISEYLVCALTVAQQTVLLHPEPPGQVLTLATMHEIDNARALVEVALGKVQLKH' A
#
# COMPACT_ATOMS: atom_id res chain seq x y z
N MET A 1 -14.60 42.98 17.11
CA MET A 1 -15.18 41.95 16.23
C MET A 1 -14.05 41.06 15.73
N LEU A 2 -13.91 39.86 16.28
CA LEU A 2 -12.97 38.86 15.79
C LEU A 2 -13.64 38.14 14.62
N LYS A 3 -13.20 38.38 13.38
CA LYS A 3 -13.65 37.55 12.25
C LYS A 3 -13.14 36.13 12.53
N ILE A 4 -14.04 35.16 12.60
CA ILE A 4 -13.69 33.74 12.62
C ILE A 4 -12.98 33.49 11.28
N VAL A 5 -11.66 33.33 11.33
CA VAL A 5 -10.87 32.90 10.18
C VAL A 5 -10.99 31.38 10.15
N PRO A 6 -11.48 30.78 9.05
CA PRO A 6 -11.45 29.34 8.90
C PRO A 6 -10.01 28.87 9.05
N ASP A 7 -9.80 27.78 9.80
CA ASP A 7 -8.46 27.18 9.89
C ASP A 7 -7.92 26.93 8.48
N PRO A 8 -6.63 27.23 8.23
CA PRO A 8 -6.05 26.99 6.92
C PRO A 8 -6.25 25.52 6.53
N PRO A 9 -6.59 25.24 5.26
CA PRO A 9 -6.78 23.87 4.81
C PRO A 9 -5.52 23.08 5.16
N ILE A 10 -5.71 21.93 5.82
CA ILE A 10 -4.62 21.00 6.11
C ILE A 10 -4.08 20.57 4.75
N THR A 11 -3.02 21.22 4.28
CA THR A 11 -2.24 20.72 3.16
C THR A 11 -1.62 19.44 3.68
N SER A 12 -2.18 18.29 3.29
CA SER A 12 -1.63 17.00 3.62
C SER A 12 -0.33 16.81 2.85
N ASN A 13 0.72 17.46 3.36
CA ASN A 13 2.10 17.14 3.01
C ASN A 13 2.38 15.77 3.64
N HIS A 14 1.84 14.72 3.02
CA HIS A 14 2.14 13.36 3.41
C HIS A 14 3.65 13.21 3.32
N SER A 15 4.28 12.88 4.45
CA SER A 15 5.69 12.55 4.44
C SER A 15 5.90 11.32 3.54
N LEU A 16 7.12 11.12 3.04
CA LEU A 16 7.43 9.90 2.30
C LEU A 16 7.13 8.65 3.16
N GLU A 17 7.33 8.73 4.48
CA GLU A 17 6.97 7.66 5.42
C GLU A 17 5.47 7.36 5.41
N ASP A 18 4.61 8.39 5.51
CA ASP A 18 3.15 8.21 5.48
C ASP A 18 2.69 7.56 4.18
N ILE A 19 3.29 7.96 3.05
CA ILE A 19 2.98 7.37 1.73
C ILE A 19 3.40 5.90 1.70
N LEU A 20 4.58 5.56 2.21
CA LEU A 20 5.06 4.17 2.23
C LEU A 20 4.22 3.28 3.16
N ILE A 21 3.78 3.80 4.31
CA ILE A 21 2.83 3.11 5.21
C ILE A 21 1.53 2.84 4.47
N GLN A 22 0.96 3.85 3.80
CA GLN A 22 -0.28 3.69 3.05
C GLN A 22 -0.13 2.70 1.88
N ILE A 23 1.00 2.71 1.16
CA ILE A 23 1.28 1.72 0.11
C ILE A 23 1.30 0.30 0.71
N SER A 24 1.92 0.10 1.88
CA SER A 24 1.92 -1.20 2.56
C SER A 24 0.51 -1.70 2.86
N GLU A 25 -0.37 -0.83 3.36
CA GLU A 25 -1.78 -1.17 3.61
C GLU A 25 -2.53 -1.58 2.34
N TYR A 26 -2.35 -0.83 1.24
CA TYR A 26 -2.94 -1.19 -0.05
C TYR A 26 -2.41 -2.52 -0.60
N LEU A 27 -1.13 -2.82 -0.42
CA LEU A 27 -0.54 -4.09 -0.85
C LEU A 27 -1.10 -5.27 -0.04
N VAL A 28 -1.35 -5.11 1.26
CA VAL A 28 -2.03 -6.14 2.08
C VAL A 28 -3.46 -6.40 1.58
N CYS A 29 -4.18 -5.32 1.26
CA CYS A 29 -5.51 -5.43 0.66
C CYS A 29 -5.46 -6.17 -0.68
N ALA A 30 -4.55 -5.78 -1.58
CA ALA A 30 -4.37 -6.43 -2.88
C ALA A 30 -4.03 -7.92 -2.75
N LEU A 31 -3.15 -8.28 -1.82
CA LEU A 31 -2.78 -9.68 -1.55
C LEU A 31 -4.00 -10.49 -1.09
N THR A 32 -4.79 -9.92 -0.19
CA THR A 32 -6.01 -10.56 0.33
C THR A 32 -7.02 -10.81 -0.80
N VAL A 33 -7.21 -9.83 -1.68
CA VAL A 33 -8.10 -9.97 -2.85
C VAL A 33 -7.58 -11.07 -3.77
N ALA A 34 -6.29 -11.08 -4.09
CA ALA A 34 -5.69 -12.12 -4.94
C ALA A 34 -5.83 -13.52 -4.33
N GLN A 35 -5.60 -13.67 -3.03
CA GLN A 35 -5.83 -14.93 -2.30
C GLN A 35 -7.30 -15.38 -2.39
N GLN A 36 -8.26 -14.46 -2.23
CA GLN A 36 -9.68 -14.76 -2.38
C GLN A 36 -10.05 -15.14 -3.81
N THR A 37 -9.44 -14.51 -4.83
CA THR A 37 -9.67 -14.86 -6.24
C THR A 37 -9.30 -16.31 -6.52
N VAL A 38 -8.20 -16.82 -5.97
CA VAL A 38 -7.82 -18.24 -6.11
C VAL A 38 -8.90 -19.18 -5.55
N LEU A 39 -9.54 -18.80 -4.43
CA LEU A 39 -10.59 -19.60 -3.80
C LEU A 39 -11.91 -19.57 -4.60
N LEU A 40 -12.21 -18.45 -5.25
CA LEU A 40 -13.46 -18.23 -5.98
C LEU A 40 -13.42 -18.75 -7.43
N HIS A 41 -12.25 -18.70 -8.08
CA HIS A 41 -12.07 -19.07 -9.49
C HIS A 41 -10.94 -20.09 -9.66
N PRO A 42 -11.21 -21.39 -9.42
CA PRO A 42 -10.18 -22.43 -9.46
C PRO A 42 -9.75 -22.83 -10.89
N GLU A 43 -10.01 -22.02 -11.91
CA GLU A 43 -9.62 -22.34 -13.28
C GLU A 43 -8.09 -22.23 -13.47
N PRO A 44 -7.44 -23.22 -14.11
CA PRO A 44 -5.97 -23.31 -14.12
C PRO A 44 -5.24 -22.07 -14.69
N PRO A 45 -5.66 -21.46 -15.82
CA PRO A 45 -4.95 -20.30 -16.37
C PRO A 45 -5.08 -19.05 -15.50
N GLY A 46 -6.27 -18.80 -14.95
CA GLY A 46 -6.53 -17.67 -14.05
C GLY A 46 -5.79 -17.82 -12.72
N GLN A 47 -5.65 -19.05 -12.24
CA GLN A 47 -4.93 -19.34 -11.01
C GLN A 47 -3.43 -19.06 -11.14
N VAL A 48 -2.79 -19.42 -12.26
CA VAL A 48 -1.37 -19.11 -12.50
C VAL A 48 -1.13 -17.60 -12.52
N LEU A 49 -1.99 -16.83 -13.21
CA LEU A 49 -1.90 -15.36 -13.23
C LEU A 49 -2.10 -14.75 -11.84
N THR A 50 -3.02 -15.31 -11.05
CA THR A 50 -3.28 -14.84 -9.69
C THR A 50 -2.10 -15.13 -8.76
N LEU A 51 -1.50 -16.33 -8.85
CA LEU A 51 -0.30 -16.68 -8.08
C LEU A 51 0.90 -15.81 -8.45
N ALA A 52 1.10 -15.52 -9.73
CA ALA A 52 2.12 -14.58 -10.18
C ALA A 52 1.86 -13.16 -9.63
N THR A 53 0.61 -12.72 -9.61
CA THR A 53 0.22 -11.43 -9.02
C THR A 53 0.52 -11.37 -7.52
N MET A 54 0.23 -12.44 -6.78
CA MET A 54 0.58 -12.54 -5.35
C MET A 54 2.09 -12.41 -5.14
N HIS A 55 2.91 -13.07 -5.97
CA HIS A 55 4.37 -12.99 -5.89
C HIS A 55 4.88 -11.56 -6.11
N GLU A 56 4.37 -10.86 -7.11
CA GLU A 56 4.75 -9.47 -7.37
C GLU A 56 4.32 -8.52 -6.23
N ILE A 57 3.15 -8.76 -5.62
CA ILE A 57 2.70 -8.00 -4.44
C ILE A 57 3.65 -8.21 -3.26
N ASP A 58 4.08 -9.44 -2.98
CA ASP A 58 5.03 -9.72 -1.90
C ASP A 58 6.39 -9.07 -2.15
N ASN A 59 6.88 -9.09 -3.39
CA ASN A 59 8.11 -8.40 -3.77
C ASN A 59 8.00 -6.87 -3.58
N ALA A 60 6.86 -6.28 -3.98
CA ALA A 60 6.59 -4.87 -3.75
C ALA A 60 6.57 -4.52 -2.25
N ARG A 61 5.98 -5.38 -1.40
CA ARG A 61 5.99 -5.19 0.06
C ARG A 61 7.41 -5.20 0.61
N ALA A 62 8.26 -6.14 0.19
CA ALA A 62 9.66 -6.18 0.60
C ALA A 62 10.42 -4.90 0.22
N LEU A 63 10.16 -4.34 -0.98
CA LEU A 63 10.75 -3.07 -1.40
C LEU A 63 10.26 -1.88 -0.55
N VAL A 64 8.98 -1.88 -0.15
CA VAL A 64 8.42 -0.86 0.76
C VAL A 64 9.07 -0.94 2.14
N GLU A 65 9.28 -2.14 2.69
CA GLU A 65 10.00 -2.33 3.97
C GLU A 65 11.43 -1.78 3.89
N VAL A 66 12.16 -2.05 2.80
CA VAL A 66 13.50 -1.49 2.55
C VAL A 66 13.44 0.03 2.44
N ALA A 67 12.43 0.59 1.76
CA ALA A 67 12.25 2.02 1.61
C ALA A 67 11.97 2.70 2.96
N LEU A 68 11.08 2.12 3.78
CA LEU A 68 10.79 2.59 5.15
C LEU A 68 12.05 2.60 6.01
N GLY A 69 12.84 1.52 5.99
CA GLY A 69 14.11 1.47 6.71
C GLY A 69 15.07 2.59 6.31
N LYS A 70 15.13 2.96 5.02
CA LYS A 70 15.96 4.08 4.54
C LYS A 70 15.42 5.46 4.93
N VAL A 71 14.11 5.62 5.07
CA VAL A 71 13.49 6.88 5.53
C VAL A 71 13.74 7.08 7.03
N GLN A 72 13.62 6.02 7.82
CA GLN A 72 13.85 6.05 9.27
C GLN A 72 15.32 6.32 9.62
N LEU A 73 16.28 5.83 8.83
CA LEU A 73 17.72 6.11 9.03
C LEU A 73 18.13 7.57 8.73
N LYS A 74 17.27 8.36 8.06
CA LYS A 74 17.55 9.75 7.68
C LYS A 74 17.01 10.79 8.67
N HIS A 75 16.24 10.37 9.67
CA HIS A 75 15.72 11.21 10.74
C HIS A 75 16.52 10.98 12.03
#